data_AF-A0A2A3XX60-F1
#
_entry.id   AF-A0A2A3XX60-F1
#
_cell.length_a   1.000
_cell.length_b   1.000
_cell.length_c   1.000
_cell.angle_alpha   90.00
_cell.angle_beta   90.00
_cell.angle_gamma   90.00
#
_symmetry.space_group_name_H-M   'P 1'
#
loop_
_entity.id
_entity.type
_entity.pdbx_description
1 polymer ?
#
loop_
_entity_poly.entity_id
_entity_poly.type
_entity_poly.pdbx_seq_one_letter_code
_entity_poly.pdbx_strand_id
1 'polypeptide(L)'
;MFYKSPSARRSLALASTAVVAGLMLSGCGQASTSGEGTTEPTGSENVVDQNALLETNDALSATLGEDYVQGWIEDGKLNVSTTDESQMKAIEEAGAQPHLVEYSADDLRQAIKDVMKWQAGLESPLNVSIHGYTLNPKIGGLTLSVDSSHLEEIKTLLETEKPLGGVPVEFQKSGGIATRAN
;
A
#
# COMPACT_ATOMS: atom_id res chain seq x y z
N MET A 1 -43.01 -15.05 -36.20
CA MET A 1 -43.57 -13.67 -36.27
C MET A 1 -42.41 -12.72 -35.98
N PHE A 2 -41.92 -12.04 -37.01
CA PHE A 2 -40.75 -11.17 -36.93
C PHE A 2 -41.18 -9.79 -36.43
N TYR A 3 -40.44 -9.22 -35.48
CA TYR A 3 -40.33 -7.77 -35.37
C TYR A 3 -38.88 -7.38 -35.11
N LYS A 4 -38.31 -6.71 -36.10
CA LYS A 4 -36.97 -6.13 -36.16
C LYS A 4 -37.18 -4.64 -36.39
N SER A 5 -36.57 -3.76 -35.58
CA SER A 5 -36.50 -2.30 -35.80
C SER A 5 -35.64 -1.62 -34.73
N PRO A 6 -35.02 -0.46 -34.98
CA PRO A 6 -33.63 -0.38 -35.41
C PRO A 6 -32.72 0.49 -34.52
N SER A 7 -31.41 0.37 -34.77
CA SER A 7 -30.34 1.23 -34.30
C SER A 7 -30.56 2.71 -34.65
N ALA A 8 -30.23 3.61 -33.71
CA ALA A 8 -29.94 5.01 -34.02
C ALA A 8 -28.75 5.49 -33.17
N ARG A 9 -27.58 5.57 -33.81
CA ARG A 9 -26.42 6.33 -33.32
C ARG A 9 -26.79 7.81 -33.39
N ARG A 10 -26.56 8.56 -32.32
CA ARG A 10 -26.51 10.03 -32.36
C ARG A 10 -25.15 10.49 -31.86
N SER A 11 -24.29 10.83 -32.81
CA SER A 11 -23.14 11.68 -32.59
C SER A 11 -23.61 13.11 -32.41
N LEU A 12 -23.16 13.79 -31.36
CA LEU A 12 -23.22 15.24 -31.23
C LEU A 12 -21.79 15.72 -30.98
N ALA A 13 -21.18 16.23 -32.04
CA ALA A 13 -20.01 17.07 -31.95
C ALA A 13 -20.49 18.51 -31.65
N LEU A 14 -19.87 19.17 -30.68
CA LEU A 14 -19.91 20.61 -30.52
C LEU A 14 -18.49 21.09 -30.22
N ALA A 15 -17.89 21.71 -31.23
CA ALA A 15 -16.73 22.55 -31.09
C ALA A 15 -17.12 23.87 -30.43
N SER A 16 -16.23 24.47 -29.64
CA SER A 16 -15.71 25.83 -29.90
C SER A 16 -14.73 26.30 -28.82
N THR A 17 -13.70 26.94 -29.36
CA THR A 17 -12.49 27.56 -28.83
C THR A 17 -12.76 28.76 -27.90
N ALA A 18 -11.87 28.99 -26.92
CA ALA A 18 -11.57 30.34 -26.44
C ALA A 18 -10.07 30.47 -26.14
N VAL A 19 -9.39 31.27 -26.97
CA VAL A 19 -8.01 31.74 -26.82
C VAL A 19 -8.01 32.86 -25.77
N VAL A 20 -7.10 32.80 -24.78
CA VAL A 20 -6.76 33.96 -23.95
C VAL A 20 -5.28 34.26 -24.15
N ALA A 21 -5.01 35.33 -24.89
CA ALA A 21 -3.71 35.92 -25.04
C ALA A 21 -3.52 37.04 -24.00
N GLY A 22 -2.47 36.88 -23.18
CA GLY A 22 -1.48 37.90 -22.77
C GLY A 22 -1.92 39.18 -22.07
N LEU A 23 -1.32 39.45 -20.91
CA LEU A 23 -0.79 40.77 -20.54
C LEU A 23 0.53 40.61 -19.78
N MET A 24 1.64 40.96 -20.44
CA MET A 24 2.90 41.28 -19.76
C MET A 24 2.88 42.76 -19.37
N LEU A 25 3.24 43.05 -18.13
CA LEU A 25 3.57 44.40 -17.67
C LEU A 25 4.93 44.35 -16.98
N SER A 26 5.91 44.91 -17.69
CA SER A 26 7.24 45.23 -17.23
C SER A 26 7.19 46.21 -16.07
N GLY A 27 7.74 45.82 -14.91
CA GLY A 27 8.10 46.71 -13.82
C GLY A 27 9.60 46.81 -13.69
N CYS A 28 10.19 47.90 -14.19
CA CYS A 28 11.57 48.29 -13.89
C CYS A 28 11.65 48.86 -12.47
N GLY A 29 12.55 48.35 -11.64
CA GLY A 29 12.83 48.85 -10.30
C GLY A 29 14.31 48.66 -9.94
N GLN A 30 15.10 49.65 -10.34
CA GLN A 30 16.35 50.20 -9.79
C GLN A 30 17.31 49.38 -8.88
N ALA A 31 18.59 49.55 -9.21
CA ALA A 31 19.80 48.92 -8.66
C ALA A 31 20.08 49.12 -7.15
N SER A 32 20.78 48.14 -6.56
CA SER A 32 21.80 48.35 -5.52
C SER A 32 22.82 47.21 -5.55
N THR A 33 24.08 47.59 -5.35
CA THR A 33 25.29 46.77 -5.45
C THR A 33 25.61 46.03 -4.13
N SER A 34 26.37 44.93 -4.26
CA SER A 34 27.29 44.36 -3.26
C SER A 34 26.70 43.43 -2.18
N GLY A 35 27.11 42.16 -2.21
CA GLY A 35 26.98 41.22 -1.09
C GLY A 35 27.13 39.77 -1.53
N GLU A 36 28.19 39.13 -1.07
CA GLU A 36 28.64 37.78 -1.40
C GLU A 36 27.57 36.66 -1.35
N GLY A 37 27.61 35.83 -2.39
CA GLY A 37 27.41 34.39 -2.39
C GLY A 37 26.43 33.78 -1.38
N THR A 38 25.16 33.73 -1.75
CA THR A 38 24.33 32.59 -1.34
C THR A 38 24.23 31.67 -2.54
N THR A 39 25.09 30.67 -2.58
CA THR A 39 24.90 29.50 -3.44
C THR A 39 23.61 28.85 -2.98
N GLU A 40 22.54 29.06 -3.71
CA GLU A 40 21.32 28.28 -3.58
C GLU A 40 21.73 26.81 -3.77
N PRO A 41 21.45 25.90 -2.82
CA PRO A 41 21.73 24.50 -3.07
C PRO A 41 20.78 24.09 -4.20
N THR A 42 21.29 24.01 -5.42
CA THR A 42 20.71 23.14 -6.45
C THR A 42 20.99 21.70 -6.01
N GLY A 43 20.38 21.31 -4.90
CA GLY A 43 20.11 19.92 -4.62
C GLY A 43 19.03 19.54 -5.60
N SER A 44 19.41 18.97 -6.74
CA SER A 44 18.54 18.04 -7.43
C SER A 44 18.39 16.82 -6.52
N GLU A 45 17.67 16.98 -5.42
CA GLU A 45 17.12 15.85 -4.70
C GLU A 45 16.24 15.15 -5.73
N ASN A 46 16.54 13.89 -6.03
CA ASN A 46 15.61 13.05 -6.77
C ASN A 46 14.38 12.89 -5.87
N VAL A 47 13.47 13.86 -5.93
CA VAL A 47 12.20 13.82 -5.22
C VAL A 47 11.43 12.67 -5.83
N VAL A 48 11.27 11.60 -5.04
CA VAL A 48 10.41 10.48 -5.42
C VAL A 48 9.00 11.02 -5.63
N ASP A 49 8.48 10.89 -6.84
CA ASP A 49 7.11 11.26 -7.14
C ASP A 49 6.15 10.22 -6.53
N GLN A 50 5.64 10.53 -5.33
CA GLN A 50 4.75 9.62 -4.60
C GLN A 50 3.42 9.39 -5.34
N ASN A 51 2.93 10.36 -6.11
CA ASN A 51 1.68 10.20 -6.86
C ASN A 51 1.88 9.19 -7.99
N ALA A 52 3.01 9.27 -8.69
CA ALA A 52 3.35 8.30 -9.73
C ALA A 52 3.45 6.87 -9.16
N LEU A 53 4.01 6.70 -7.96
CA LEU A 53 4.09 5.39 -7.30
C LEU A 53 2.71 4.84 -6.92
N LEU A 54 1.79 5.70 -6.43
CA LEU A 54 0.42 5.31 -6.12
C LEU A 54 -0.36 4.92 -7.37
N GLU A 55 -0.28 5.70 -8.45
CA GLU A 55 -0.91 5.39 -9.73
C GLU A 55 -0.39 4.07 -10.32
N THR A 56 0.92 3.85 -10.21
CA THR A 56 1.55 2.58 -10.64
C THR A 56 1.02 1.41 -9.81
N ASN A 57 0.91 1.56 -8.49
CA ASN A 57 0.36 0.52 -7.62
C ASN A 57 -1.11 0.19 -7.96
N ASP A 58 -1.94 1.20 -8.22
CA ASP A 58 -3.34 1.01 -8.60
C ASP A 58 -3.46 0.28 -9.95
N ALA A 59 -2.63 0.64 -10.93
CA ALA A 59 -2.57 -0.04 -12.23
C ALA A 59 -2.11 -1.50 -12.10
N LEU A 60 -1.10 -1.77 -11.26
CA LEU A 60 -0.63 -3.12 -10.98
C LEU A 60 -1.70 -3.93 -10.24
N SER A 61 -2.35 -3.37 -9.22
CA SER A 61 -3.45 -4.04 -8.52
C SER A 61 -4.57 -4.46 -9.48
N ALA A 62 -4.95 -3.60 -10.43
CA ALA A 62 -5.94 -3.93 -11.45
C ALA A 62 -5.46 -4.98 -12.46
N THR A 63 -4.18 -4.97 -12.82
CA THR A 63 -3.58 -5.89 -13.80
C THR A 63 -3.42 -7.30 -13.22
N LEU A 64 -2.95 -7.38 -11.99
CA LEU A 64 -2.65 -8.63 -11.29
C LEU A 64 -3.90 -9.28 -10.71
N GLY A 65 -4.95 -8.49 -10.44
CA GLY A 65 -6.25 -9.01 -10.02
C GLY A 65 -6.17 -9.75 -8.67
N GLU A 66 -6.64 -11.00 -8.65
CA GLU A 66 -6.67 -11.82 -7.42
C GLU A 66 -5.28 -12.24 -6.94
N ASP A 67 -4.27 -12.24 -7.83
CA ASP A 67 -2.90 -12.56 -7.47
C ASP A 67 -2.17 -11.37 -6.83
N TYR A 68 -2.73 -10.15 -6.91
CA TYR A 68 -2.21 -9.00 -6.16
C TYR A 68 -2.42 -9.20 -4.66
N VAL A 69 -1.31 -9.21 -3.91
CA VAL A 69 -1.38 -9.29 -2.45
C VAL A 69 -1.38 -7.88 -1.84
N GLN A 70 -0.28 -7.13 -1.96
CA GLN A 70 -0.18 -5.74 -1.51
C GLN A 70 1.09 -5.06 -2.05
N GLY A 71 1.03 -3.74 -2.22
CA GLY A 71 2.20 -2.90 -2.52
C GLY A 71 2.69 -2.09 -1.31
N TRP A 72 3.98 -1.82 -1.25
CA TRP A 72 4.60 -0.95 -0.25
C TRP A 72 5.75 -0.14 -0.85
N ILE A 73 6.10 0.98 -0.22
CA ILE A 73 7.24 1.80 -0.62
C ILE A 73 8.40 1.52 0.33
N GLU A 74 9.55 1.14 -0.23
CA GLU A 74 10.81 0.93 0.49
C GLU A 74 11.94 1.51 -0.36
N ASP A 75 12.84 2.27 0.25
CA ASP A 75 13.98 2.92 -0.42
C ASP A 75 13.59 3.73 -1.67
N GLY A 76 12.43 4.39 -1.63
CA GLY A 76 11.92 5.23 -2.72
C GLY A 76 11.37 4.44 -3.92
N LYS A 77 11.19 3.12 -3.79
CA LYS A 77 10.66 2.24 -4.84
C LYS A 77 9.36 1.59 -4.40
N LEU A 78 8.46 1.41 -5.36
CA LEU A 78 7.30 0.56 -5.18
C LEU A 78 7.75 -0.92 -5.22
N ASN A 79 7.40 -1.67 -4.19
CA ASN A 79 7.50 -3.11 -4.13
C ASN A 79 6.07 -3.67 -4.18
N VAL A 80 5.86 -4.77 -4.90
CA VAL A 80 4.55 -5.41 -5.01
C VAL A 80 4.70 -6.91 -4.81
N SER A 81 3.90 -7.46 -3.89
CA SER A 81 3.82 -8.90 -3.69
C SER A 81 2.70 -9.52 -4.53
N THR A 82 2.99 -10.67 -5.15
CA THR A 82 2.05 -11.47 -5.94
C THR A 82 2.13 -12.95 -5.55
N THR A 83 1.06 -13.70 -5.74
CA THR A 83 1.04 -15.17 -5.63
C THR A 83 1.38 -15.88 -6.95
N ASP A 84 1.42 -15.15 -8.07
CA ASP A 84 1.69 -15.72 -9.40
C ASP A 84 3.07 -15.29 -9.92
N GLU A 85 4.00 -16.24 -9.95
CA GLU A 85 5.34 -16.07 -10.50
C GLU A 85 5.31 -15.57 -11.96
N SER A 86 4.31 -15.98 -12.75
CA SER A 86 4.20 -15.61 -14.16
C SER A 86 3.94 -14.11 -14.37
N GLN A 87 3.43 -13.42 -13.34
CA GLN A 87 3.10 -12.00 -13.37
C GLN A 87 4.23 -11.10 -12.84
N MET A 88 5.31 -11.67 -12.28
CA MET A 88 6.43 -10.88 -11.76
C MET A 88 7.04 -9.95 -12.82
N LYS A 89 7.09 -10.40 -14.07
CA LYS A 89 7.60 -9.59 -15.19
C LYS A 89 6.76 -8.33 -15.44
N ALA A 90 5.43 -8.41 -15.26
CA ALA A 90 4.56 -7.25 -15.42
C ALA A 90 4.84 -6.18 -14.34
N ILE A 91 5.18 -6.62 -13.12
CA ILE A 91 5.59 -5.74 -12.01
C ILE A 91 6.92 -5.03 -12.34
N GLU A 92 7.90 -5.78 -12.83
CA GLU A 92 9.20 -5.23 -13.24
C GLU A 92 9.08 -4.23 -14.40
N GLU A 93 8.26 -4.56 -15.41
CA GLU A 93 8.01 -3.70 -16.56
C GLU A 93 7.30 -2.39 -16.17
N ALA A 94 6.53 -2.39 -15.08
CA ALA A 94 5.93 -1.20 -14.47
C ALA A 94 6.92 -0.39 -13.60
N GLY A 95 8.17 -0.84 -13.47
CA GLY A 95 9.20 -0.16 -12.66
C GLY A 95 9.12 -0.44 -11.16
N ALA A 96 8.31 -1.42 -10.75
CA ALA A 96 8.22 -1.88 -9.37
C ALA A 96 9.08 -3.13 -9.13
N GLN A 97 9.39 -3.40 -7.86
CA GLN A 97 10.12 -4.59 -7.44
C GLN A 97 9.13 -5.72 -7.12
N PRO A 98 9.16 -6.86 -7.85
CA PRO A 98 8.29 -7.99 -7.55
C PRO A 98 8.75 -8.77 -6.32
N HIS A 99 7.78 -9.30 -5.58
CA HIS A 99 7.97 -10.26 -4.49
C HIS A 99 6.97 -11.41 -4.64
N LEU A 100 7.46 -12.63 -4.80
CA LEU A 100 6.60 -13.81 -4.83
C LEU A 100 6.30 -14.26 -3.40
N VAL A 101 5.02 -14.46 -3.09
CA VAL A 101 4.56 -14.93 -1.77
C VAL A 101 3.59 -16.11 -1.91
N GLU A 102 3.48 -16.91 -0.85
CA GLU A 102 2.66 -18.13 -0.88
C GLU A 102 1.17 -17.86 -0.68
N TYR A 103 0.83 -16.89 0.17
CA TYR A 103 -0.55 -16.64 0.61
C TYR A 103 -1.16 -15.44 -0.11
N SER A 104 -2.41 -15.59 -0.57
CA SER A 104 -3.17 -14.50 -1.18
C SER A 104 -3.57 -13.45 -0.14
N ALA A 105 -4.00 -12.27 -0.60
CA ALA A 105 -4.54 -11.25 0.32
C ALA A 105 -5.76 -11.77 1.10
N ASP A 106 -6.57 -12.64 0.51
CA ASP A 106 -7.75 -13.20 1.16
C ASP A 106 -7.40 -14.28 2.18
N ASP A 107 -6.38 -15.11 1.92
CA ASP A 107 -5.84 -16.04 2.91
C ASP A 107 -5.32 -15.28 4.14
N LEU A 108 -4.57 -14.19 3.93
CA LEU A 108 -4.04 -13.38 5.02
C LEU A 108 -5.15 -12.66 5.81
N ARG A 109 -6.20 -12.18 5.14
CA ARG A 109 -7.38 -11.62 5.83
C ARG A 109 -8.13 -12.68 6.63
N GLN A 110 -8.19 -13.92 6.13
CA GLN A 110 -8.78 -15.02 6.88
C GLN A 110 -7.92 -15.38 8.09
N ALA A 111 -6.60 -15.44 7.92
CA ALA A 111 -5.63 -15.66 8.99
C ALA A 111 -5.75 -14.62 10.11
N ILE A 112 -5.98 -13.34 9.78
CA ILE A 112 -6.30 -12.30 10.78
C ILE A 112 -7.53 -12.67 11.61
N LYS A 113 -8.62 -13.13 10.97
CA LYS A 113 -9.84 -13.52 11.71
C LYS A 113 -9.57 -14.72 12.62
N ASP A 114 -8.76 -15.67 12.15
CA ASP A 114 -8.43 -16.88 12.89
C ASP A 114 -7.59 -16.56 14.14
N VAL A 115 -6.57 -15.70 14.03
CA VAL A 115 -5.80 -15.25 15.20
C VAL A 115 -6.61 -14.38 16.15
N MET A 116 -7.51 -13.52 15.65
CA MET A 116 -8.43 -12.75 16.50
C MET A 116 -9.35 -13.66 17.31
N LYS A 117 -9.93 -14.69 16.66
CA LYS A 117 -10.80 -15.66 17.32
C LYS A 117 -10.04 -16.50 18.35
N TRP A 118 -8.84 -16.94 17.99
CA TRP A 118 -7.95 -17.67 18.89
C TRP A 118 -7.61 -16.83 20.13
N GLN A 119 -7.15 -15.60 19.94
CA GLN A 119 -6.80 -14.70 21.05
C GLN A 119 -7.98 -14.45 21.98
N ALA A 120 -9.19 -14.27 21.43
CA ALA A 120 -10.40 -14.08 22.24
C ALA A 120 -10.70 -15.28 23.16
N GLY A 121 -10.18 -16.47 22.85
CA GLY A 121 -10.29 -17.67 23.67
C GLY A 121 -9.24 -17.79 24.78
N LEU A 122 -8.21 -16.94 24.80
CA LEU A 122 -7.16 -16.95 25.82
C LEU A 122 -7.66 -16.41 27.16
N GLU A 123 -6.94 -16.71 28.24
CA GLU A 123 -7.20 -16.10 29.54
C GLU A 123 -6.70 -14.65 29.60
N SER A 124 -7.25 -13.87 30.52
CA SER A 124 -6.75 -12.51 30.79
C SER A 124 -5.36 -12.58 31.43
N PRO A 125 -4.41 -11.71 31.05
CA PRO A 125 -4.55 -10.56 30.13
C PRO A 125 -4.24 -10.86 28.65
N LEU A 126 -3.93 -12.11 28.28
CA LEU A 126 -3.52 -12.47 26.92
C LEU A 126 -4.62 -12.28 25.87
N ASN A 127 -5.88 -12.41 26.29
CA ASN A 127 -7.01 -12.16 25.38
C ASN A 127 -7.12 -10.73 24.84
N VAL A 128 -6.31 -9.80 25.32
CA VAL A 128 -6.21 -8.43 24.81
C VAL A 128 -4.77 -8.03 24.49
N SER A 129 -3.78 -8.92 24.61
CA SER A 129 -2.36 -8.54 24.46
C SER A 129 -1.89 -8.30 23.02
N ILE A 130 -2.64 -8.72 22.00
CA ILE A 130 -2.40 -8.32 20.61
C ILE A 130 -3.24 -7.07 20.32
N HIS A 131 -2.56 -5.96 20.01
CA HIS A 131 -3.13 -4.64 19.80
C HIS A 131 -3.40 -4.32 18.33
N GLY A 132 -2.83 -5.08 17.40
CA GLY A 132 -3.01 -4.86 15.97
C GLY A 132 -2.59 -6.05 15.12
N TYR A 133 -3.24 -6.18 13.96
CA TYR A 133 -3.03 -7.23 12.96
C TYR A 133 -2.99 -6.55 11.60
N THR A 134 -1.87 -6.67 10.90
CA THR A 134 -1.72 -6.09 9.57
C THR A 134 -1.14 -7.14 8.63
N LEU A 135 -1.48 -7.05 7.35
CA LEU A 135 -0.75 -7.79 6.32
C LEU A 135 0.71 -7.34 6.32
N ASN A 136 1.62 -8.28 6.04
CA ASN A 136 3.04 -8.03 5.84
C ASN A 136 3.44 -8.64 4.48
N PRO A 137 3.33 -7.86 3.39
CA PRO A 137 3.62 -8.37 2.05
C PRO A 137 5.10 -8.71 1.84
N LYS A 138 6.00 -8.14 2.65
CA LYS A 138 7.45 -8.40 2.57
C LYS A 138 7.80 -9.85 2.94
N ILE A 139 7.05 -10.45 3.87
CA ILE A 139 7.25 -11.86 4.26
C ILE A 139 6.12 -12.78 3.76
N GLY A 140 5.14 -12.23 3.02
CA GLY A 140 3.94 -12.99 2.61
C GLY A 140 3.09 -13.46 3.78
N GLY A 141 2.96 -12.64 4.83
CA GLY A 141 2.40 -13.05 6.11
C GLY A 141 1.71 -11.92 6.86
N LEU A 142 1.77 -11.97 8.19
CA LEU A 142 1.17 -10.98 9.08
C LEU A 142 2.23 -10.28 9.94
N THR A 143 1.94 -9.03 10.32
CA THR A 143 2.60 -8.39 11.46
C THR A 143 1.59 -8.29 12.60
N LEU A 144 1.98 -8.82 13.77
CA LEU A 144 1.20 -8.72 15.00
C LEU A 144 1.86 -7.70 15.94
N SER A 145 1.10 -6.65 16.29
CA SER A 145 1.51 -5.70 17.32
C SER A 145 1.12 -6.25 18.68
N VAL A 146 2.08 -6.63 19.52
CA VAL A 146 1.83 -7.34 20.79
C VAL A 146 2.36 -6.54 21.96
N ASP A 147 1.65 -6.54 23.09
CA ASP A 147 2.12 -5.99 24.36
C ASP A 147 3.49 -6.59 24.68
N SER A 148 4.47 -5.71 24.89
CA SER A 148 5.84 -6.08 25.20
C SER A 148 5.95 -6.97 26.46
N SER A 149 5.03 -6.83 27.42
CA SER A 149 4.97 -7.65 28.63
C SER A 149 4.53 -9.10 28.38
N HIS A 150 3.86 -9.36 27.26
CA HIS A 150 3.27 -10.67 26.92
C HIS A 150 3.81 -11.24 25.60
N LEU A 151 4.76 -10.58 24.95
CA LEU A 151 5.25 -10.95 23.62
C LEU A 151 5.76 -12.40 23.55
N GLU A 152 6.63 -12.80 24.47
CA GLU A 152 7.25 -14.14 24.42
C GLU A 152 6.23 -15.25 24.74
N GLU A 153 5.25 -14.95 25.59
CA GLU A 153 4.15 -15.87 25.88
C GLU A 153 3.24 -16.06 24.66
N ILE A 154 2.88 -14.97 23.97
CA ILE A 154 2.09 -15.02 22.73
C ILE A 154 2.83 -15.75 21.61
N LYS A 155 4.13 -15.52 21.44
CA LYS A 155 4.96 -16.28 20.48
C LYS A 155 4.89 -17.78 20.76
N THR A 156 5.12 -18.15 22.01
CA THR A 156 5.12 -19.56 22.44
C THR A 156 3.76 -20.22 22.17
N LEU A 157 2.66 -19.55 22.49
CA LEU A 157 1.33 -20.07 22.24
C LEU A 157 1.01 -20.17 20.74
N LEU A 158 1.39 -19.17 19.93
CA LEU A 158 1.22 -19.23 18.48
C LEU A 158 1.99 -20.40 17.85
N GLU A 159 3.22 -20.66 18.29
CA GLU A 159 4.04 -21.79 17.82
C GLU A 159 3.47 -23.15 18.24
N THR A 160 2.89 -23.21 19.44
CA THR A 160 2.34 -24.45 20.03
C THR A 160 0.97 -24.80 19.47
N GLU A 161 0.06 -23.83 19.46
CA GLU A 161 -1.35 -24.03 19.09
C GLU A 161 -1.60 -23.83 17.59
N LYS A 162 -0.69 -23.13 16.89
CA LYS A 162 -0.70 -22.90 15.43
C LYS A 162 -2.05 -22.44 14.88
N PRO A 163 -2.69 -21.41 15.46
CA PRO A 163 -3.98 -20.92 14.95
C PRO A 163 -3.87 -20.32 13.54
N LEU A 164 -2.65 -19.97 13.11
CA LEU A 164 -2.32 -19.41 11.80
C LEU A 164 -1.79 -20.46 10.80
N GLY A 165 -1.72 -21.74 11.21
CA GLY A 165 -1.18 -22.81 10.37
C GLY A 165 0.27 -22.54 9.98
N GLY A 166 0.50 -22.29 8.69
CA GLY A 166 1.82 -22.00 8.10
C GLY A 166 2.07 -20.52 7.79
N VAL A 167 1.12 -19.62 8.05
CA VAL A 167 1.26 -18.19 7.70
C VAL A 167 2.41 -17.57 8.49
N PRO A 168 3.42 -16.96 7.82
CA PRO A 168 4.53 -16.31 8.50
C PRO A 168 4.06 -15.13 9.36
N VAL A 169 4.71 -14.94 10.51
CA VAL A 169 4.38 -13.87 11.45
C VAL A 169 5.63 -13.09 11.86
N GLU A 170 5.57 -11.78 11.69
CA GLU A 170 6.48 -10.84 12.34
C GLU A 170 5.81 -10.20 13.55
N PHE A 171 6.60 -9.95 14.60
CA PHE A 171 6.08 -9.35 15.83
C PHE A 171 6.63 -7.95 16.01
N GLN A 172 5.72 -6.99 16.16
CA GLN A 172 6.04 -5.63 16.56
C GLN A 172 5.71 -5.45 18.03
N LYS A 173 6.68 -4.95 18.81
CA LYS A 173 6.43 -4.54 20.19
C LYS A 173 5.50 -3.35 20.20
N SER A 174 4.46 -3.44 21.02
CA SER A 174 3.59 -2.33 21.33
C SER A 174 3.64 -2.02 22.83
N GLY A 175 3.36 -0.76 23.16
CA GLY A 175 3.15 -0.32 24.54
C GLY A 175 1.74 0.22 24.69
N GLY A 176 1.30 0.40 25.93
CA GLY A 176 -0.04 0.87 26.26
C GLY A 176 -1.00 -0.25 26.63
N ILE A 177 -2.16 0.12 27.17
CA ILE A 177 -3.21 -0.83 27.58
C ILE A 177 -4.11 -1.07 26.38
N ALA A 178 -4.24 -2.33 25.93
CA ALA A 178 -5.26 -2.66 24.94
C ALA A 178 -6.67 -2.55 25.52
N THR A 179 -7.53 -1.87 24.78
CA THR A 179 -8.98 -1.89 24.97
C THR A 179 -9.60 -2.84 23.96
N ARG A 180 -10.55 -3.66 24.40
CA ARG A 180 -11.34 -4.53 23.52
C ARG A 180 -12.05 -3.68 22.45
N ALA A 181 -12.02 -4.14 21.20
CA ALA A 181 -12.99 -3.68 20.21
C ALA A 181 -14.37 -4.22 20.63
N ASN A 182 -15.34 -3.31 20.83
CA ASN A 182 -16.73 -3.66 21.14
C ASN A 182 -17.49 -4.08 19.87
#